data_AF-A0AAN8VTQ7-F1
#
_entry.id   AF-A0AAN8VTQ7-F1
#
_cell.length_a   1.000
_cell.length_b   1.000
_cell.length_c   1.000
_cell.angle_alpha   90.00
_cell.angle_beta   90.00
_cell.angle_gamma   90.00
#
_symmetry.space_group_name_H-M   'P 1'
#
loop_
_entity.id
_entity.type
_entity.pdbx_description
1 polymer ?
#
loop_
_entity_poly.entity_id
_entity_poly.type
_entity_poly.pdbx_seq_one_letter_code
_entity_poly.pdbx_strand_id
1 'polypeptide(L)'
;MTQKANQFKGQQKKKSVPPNRHGKTPKTRKGKRFMKPSKLTKEMDDDRELSKFINHFNEVKAATVAKKEGGQLKIIKPPPESSTEAKE
;
A
#
# COMPACT_ATOMS: atom_id res chain seq x y z
N MET A 1 -22.46 -2.55 -15.29
CA MET A 1 -22.53 -1.97 -13.93
C MET A 1 -23.13 -3.02 -13.01
N THR A 2 -22.35 -3.68 -12.16
CA THR A 2 -22.25 -3.30 -10.74
C THR A 2 -20.85 -3.63 -10.19
N GLN A 3 -20.06 -2.59 -9.89
CA GLN A 3 -18.66 -2.64 -9.41
C GLN A 3 -18.48 -3.12 -7.96
N LYS A 4 -19.50 -3.71 -7.32
CA LYS A 4 -19.56 -3.82 -5.85
C LYS A 4 -19.96 -5.20 -5.33
N ALA A 5 -19.69 -6.27 -6.09
CA ALA A 5 -19.98 -7.63 -5.65
C ALA A 5 -19.35 -7.92 -4.26
N ASN A 6 -18.10 -7.55 -4.04
CA ASN A 6 -17.38 -7.84 -2.78
C ASN A 6 -17.67 -6.86 -1.63
N GLN A 7 -18.52 -5.84 -1.85
CA GLN A 7 -18.82 -4.81 -0.84
C GLN A 7 -20.18 -5.02 -0.16
N PHE A 8 -20.92 -6.06 -0.53
CA PHE A 8 -22.25 -6.31 0.03
C PHE A 8 -22.13 -6.95 1.42
N LYS A 9 -22.68 -6.28 2.44
CA LYS A 9 -22.83 -6.85 3.79
C LYS A 9 -23.79 -8.04 3.70
N GLY A 10 -23.31 -9.24 4.04
CA GLY A 10 -24.11 -10.47 4.03
C GLY A 10 -23.59 -11.58 3.11
N GLN A 11 -22.51 -11.36 2.35
CA GLN A 11 -21.90 -12.45 1.60
C GLN A 11 -21.28 -13.50 2.52
N GLN A 12 -21.68 -14.76 2.33
CA GLN A 12 -21.11 -15.92 2.99
C GLN A 12 -19.67 -16.12 2.50
N LYS A 13 -18.71 -15.58 3.27
CA LYS A 13 -17.29 -15.85 3.03
C LYS A 13 -17.05 -17.34 3.25
N LYS A 14 -16.76 -18.09 2.18
CA LYS A 14 -16.26 -19.46 2.30
C LYS A 14 -14.99 -19.41 3.15
N LYS A 15 -15.00 -20.08 4.30
CA LYS A 15 -13.84 -20.16 5.18
C LYS A 15 -12.73 -20.86 4.40
N SER A 16 -11.71 -20.13 3.95
CA SER A 16 -10.54 -20.76 3.36
C SER A 16 -9.84 -21.57 4.44
N VAL A 17 -9.44 -22.80 4.14
CA VAL A 17 -8.70 -23.65 5.06
C VAL A 17 -7.46 -22.87 5.53
N PRO A 18 -7.26 -22.71 6.86
CA PRO A 18 -6.13 -21.94 7.36
C PRO A 18 -4.82 -22.62 6.94
N PRO A 19 -3.81 -21.85 6.51
CA PRO A 19 -2.56 -22.37 5.95
C PRO A 19 -1.63 -23.06 6.97
N ASN A 20 -2.16 -23.51 8.12
CA ASN A 20 -1.34 -24.13 9.14
C ASN A 20 -2.10 -25.25 9.88
N ARG A 21 -1.73 -26.50 9.61
CA ARG A 21 -2.24 -27.70 10.32
C ARG A 21 -1.74 -27.80 11.78
N HIS A 22 -0.94 -26.84 12.25
CA HIS A 22 -0.44 -26.82 13.63
C HIS A 22 -0.68 -25.48 14.38
N GLY A 23 -1.75 -24.75 14.06
CA GLY A 23 -2.41 -23.78 14.96
C GLY A 23 -1.59 -22.61 15.53
N LYS A 24 -0.28 -22.53 15.31
CA LYS A 24 0.56 -21.45 15.79
C LYS A 24 0.55 -20.36 14.72
N THR A 25 -0.24 -19.33 14.97
CA THR A 25 -0.17 -18.08 14.21
C THR A 25 1.26 -17.56 14.30
N PRO A 26 1.92 -17.21 13.17
CA PRO A 26 3.29 -16.68 13.22
C PRO A 26 3.32 -15.44 14.12
N LYS A 27 4.07 -15.53 15.23
CA LYS A 27 4.23 -14.41 16.17
C LYS A 27 5.01 -13.32 15.47
N THR A 28 4.31 -12.27 15.01
CA THR A 28 4.97 -11.03 14.59
C THR A 28 5.61 -10.42 15.83
N ARG A 29 6.93 -10.62 16.00
CA ARG A 29 7.67 -10.01 17.11
C ARG A 29 7.53 -8.49 17.00
N LYS A 30 7.14 -7.82 18.08
CA LYS A 30 7.19 -6.34 18.14
C LYS A 30 8.61 -5.90 17.74
N GLY A 31 8.72 -5.00 16.77
CA GLY A 31 10.01 -4.58 16.19
C GLY A 31 10.53 -5.46 15.05
N LYS A 32 9.77 -6.43 14.53
CA LYS A 32 10.13 -7.12 13.27
C LYS A 32 10.21 -6.07 12.16
N ARG A 33 11.42 -5.85 11.64
CA ARG A 33 11.67 -4.89 10.57
C ARG A 33 10.90 -5.30 9.32
N PHE A 34 10.32 -4.32 8.65
CA PHE A 34 9.80 -4.52 7.30
C PHE A 34 10.98 -4.88 6.40
N MET A 35 10.97 -6.10 5.88
CA MET A 35 11.93 -6.55 4.87
C MET A 35 11.21 -6.53 3.53
N LYS A 36 11.79 -5.82 2.55
CA LYS A 36 11.27 -5.85 1.19
C LYS A 36 11.28 -7.30 0.70
N PRO A 37 10.20 -7.79 0.07
CA PRO A 37 10.18 -9.13 -0.48
C PRO A 37 11.25 -9.27 -1.55
N SER A 38 11.97 -10.39 -1.55
CA SER A 38 13.05 -10.68 -2.50
C SER A 38 12.53 -11.02 -3.91
N LYS A 39 11.25 -11.39 -4.03
CA LYS A 39 10.60 -11.70 -5.30
C LYS A 39 9.40 -10.77 -5.48
N LEU A 40 9.38 -10.05 -6.59
CA LEU A 40 8.22 -9.27 -7.02
C LEU A 40 7.26 -10.21 -7.75
N THR A 41 6.00 -10.25 -7.30
CA THR A 41 4.92 -10.94 -8.00
C THR A 41 4.16 -9.95 -8.88
N LYS A 42 3.47 -10.45 -9.92
CA LYS A 42 2.66 -9.58 -10.81
C LYS A 42 1.61 -8.77 -10.04
N GLU A 43 0.94 -9.39 -9.06
CA GLU A 43 -0.02 -8.72 -8.18
C GLU A 43 0.60 -7.54 -7.42
N MET A 44 1.87 -7.66 -6.99
CA MET A 44 2.56 -6.56 -6.31
C MET A 44 2.88 -5.38 -7.23
N ASP A 45 3.11 -5.65 -8.52
CA ASP A 45 3.34 -4.61 -9.51
C ASP A 45 2.02 -3.90 -9.85
N ASP A 46 0.92 -4.65 -10.01
CA ASP A 46 -0.42 -4.09 -10.19
C ASP A 46 -0.81 -3.19 -8.99
N ASP A 47 -0.60 -3.66 -7.76
CA ASP A 47 -0.84 -2.88 -6.54
C ASP A 47 0.01 -1.61 -6.47
N ARG A 48 1.25 -1.67 -6.99
CA ARG A 48 2.16 -0.53 -7.05
C ARG A 48 1.66 0.52 -8.06
N GLU A 49 1.17 0.09 -9.22
CA GLU A 49 0.57 0.99 -10.22
C GLU A 49 -0.69 1.67 -9.69
N LEU A 50 -1.58 0.91 -9.04
CA LEU A 50 -2.76 1.45 -8.38
C LEU A 50 -2.40 2.47 -7.30
N SER A 51 -1.39 2.17 -6.48
CA SER A 51 -0.92 3.09 -5.43
C SER A 51 -0.36 4.39 -6.01
N LYS A 52 0.42 4.33 -7.09
CA LYS A 52 0.94 5.52 -7.79
C LYS A 52 -0.20 6.38 -8.33
N PHE A 53 -1.19 5.75 -8.95
CA PHE A 53 -2.37 6.45 -9.48
C PHE A 53 -3.13 7.17 -8.37
N ILE A 54 -3.41 6.48 -7.25
CA ILE A 54 -4.11 7.07 -6.09
C ILE A 54 -3.33 8.25 -5.52
N ASN A 55 -2.01 8.12 -5.36
CA ASN A 55 -1.16 9.19 -4.84
C ASN A 55 -1.20 10.43 -5.74
N HIS A 56 -1.04 10.25 -7.05
CA HIS A 56 -1.12 11.33 -8.01
C HIS A 56 -2.47 12.07 -7.93
N PHE A 57 -3.59 11.34 -7.85
CA PHE A 57 -4.90 11.95 -7.70
C PHE A 57 -5.06 12.73 -6.39
N ASN A 58 -4.56 12.18 -5.29
CA ASN A 58 -4.60 12.87 -4.00
C ASN A 58 -3.75 14.14 -3.99
N GLU A 59 -2.55 14.09 -4.58
CA GLU A 59 -1.67 15.24 -4.73
C GLU A 59 -2.30 16.35 -5.58
N VAL A 60 -2.85 16.00 -6.76
CA VAL A 60 -3.53 16.96 -7.63
C VAL A 60 -4.75 17.57 -6.94
N LYS A 61 -5.54 16.75 -6.22
CA LYS A 61 -6.69 17.22 -5.47
C LYS A 61 -6.27 18.22 -4.38
N ALA A 62 -5.23 17.90 -3.61
CA ALA A 62 -4.70 18.78 -2.56
C ALA A 62 -4.17 20.09 -3.15
N ALA A 63 -3.42 20.03 -4.25
CA ALA A 63 -2.90 21.21 -4.94
C ALA A 63 -4.02 22.10 -5.49
N THR A 64 -5.10 21.50 -6.00
CA THR A 64 -6.25 22.25 -6.54
C THR A 64 -7.02 22.97 -5.44
N VAL A 65 -7.23 22.32 -4.28
CA VAL A 65 -7.86 22.95 -3.11
C VAL A 65 -7.02 24.11 -2.60
N ALA A 66 -5.71 23.92 -2.43
CA ALA A 66 -4.81 24.98 -1.99
C ALA A 66 -4.82 26.19 -2.94
N LYS A 67 -4.74 25.95 -4.26
CA LYS A 67 -4.81 27.02 -5.28
C LYS A 67 -6.14 27.78 -5.22
N LYS A 68 -7.26 27.10 -4.98
CA LYS A 68 -8.58 27.73 -4.84
C LYS A 68 -8.64 28.66 -3.63
N GLU A 69 -8.00 28.29 -2.53
CA GLU A 69 -7.92 29.08 -1.29
C GLU A 69 -6.84 30.17 -1.36
N GLY A 70 -6.16 30.34 -2.51
CA GLY A 70 -5.09 31.32 -2.70
C GLY A 70 -3.74 30.91 -2.10
N GLY A 71 -3.64 29.69 -1.57
CA GLY A 71 -2.40 29.12 -1.03
C GLY A 71 -1.56 28.39 -2.09
N GLN A 72 -0.27 28.20 -1.80
CA GLN A 72 0.64 27.40 -2.62
C GLN A 72 1.29 26.30 -1.75
N LEU A 73 1.22 25.05 -2.22
CA LEU A 73 1.92 23.94 -1.57
C LEU A 73 3.41 24.00 -1.97
N LYS A 74 4.29 24.01 -0.96
CA LYS A 74 5.75 23.93 -1.16
C LYS A 74 6.19 22.47 -1.05
N ILE A 75 6.98 22.01 -2.01
CA ILE A 75 7.60 20.68 -1.94
C ILE A 75 8.67 20.71 -0.85
N ILE A 76 8.42 19.99 0.24
CA ILE A 76 9.44 19.74 1.27
C ILE A 76 10.33 18.62 0.72
N LYS A 77 11.59 18.95 0.38
CA LYS A 77 12.55 17.96 -0.11
C LYS A 77 12.80 16.95 1.02
N PRO A 78 12.45 15.66 0.86
CA PRO A 78 12.78 14.66 1.87
C PRO A 78 14.31 14.60 2.01
N PRO A 79 14.82 14.28 3.22
CA PRO A 79 16.24 14.01 3.39
C PRO A 79 16.67 12.92 2.39
N PRO A 80 17.87 12.99 1.81
CA PRO A 80 18.33 11.97 0.87
C PRO A 80 18.28 10.61 1.56
N GLU A 81 17.51 9.67 0.99
CA GLU A 81 17.51 8.27 1.39
C GLU A 81 18.96 7.77 1.35
N SER A 82 19.50 7.36 2.49
CA SER A 82 20.85 6.79 2.56
C SER A 82 20.87 5.50 1.72
N SER A 83 21.45 5.60 0.53
CA SER A 83 21.79 4.49 -0.34
C SER A 83 22.73 3.52 0.41
N THR A 84 22.16 2.51 1.04
CA THR A 84 22.89 1.30 1.43
C THR A 84 22.53 0.20 0.43
N GLU A 85 22.95 0.41 -0.81
CA GLU A 85 23.24 -0.69 -1.73
C GLU A 85 24.59 -1.28 -1.31
N ALA A 86 24.58 -2.11 -0.25
CA ALA A 86 25.72 -2.98 0.03
C ALA A 86 25.49 -4.28 -0.75
N LYS A 87 26.15 -4.38 -1.90
CA LYS A 87 26.53 -5.67 -2.51
C LYS A 87 27.50 -6.38 -1.56
N GLU A 88 27.14 -7.58 -1.11
CA GLU A 88 28.04 -8.74 -1.01
C GLU A 88 27.20 -10.02 -0.94
#